data_AF-A0A0F9M5J7-F1
#
_entry.id   AF-A0A0F9M5J7-F1
#
_cell.length_a   1.000
_cell.length_b   1.000
_cell.length_c   1.000
_cell.angle_alpha   90.00
_cell.angle_beta   90.00
_cell.angle_gamma   90.00
#
_symmetry.space_group_name_H-M   'P 1'
#
loop_
_entity.id
_entity.type
_entity.pdbx_description
1 polymer ?
#
loop_
_entity_poly.entity_id
_entity_poly.type
_entity_poly.pdbx_seq_one_letter_code
_entity_poly.pdbx_strand_id
1 'polypeptide(L)'
;MKFLSNFNIEKIRAEKIRDFYLMHWDGRTLCHRVYVRSKVDDSLLSGFLTAIFAISKELSIDQIQTMDMQDIKFIYENVPPYLLILNVNKDVSVQFGKLILTKAMKYFEEIYDGLNEKVKSDLNELAEELKTINFNSQIDKFVNDAIMEEYFKTPLKIVDTIETYLISLFGSMGKTIIEDSLSKIHKLRANFKKENIDQLVSNIEEMLGKKISRSQASMITQQLRETFSQ
;
A
#
# COMPACT_ATOMS: atom_id res chain seq x y z
N MET A 1 15.71 11.25 -17.58
CA MET A 1 15.76 10.64 -16.23
C MET A 1 14.73 11.17 -15.22
N LYS A 2 14.01 12.29 -15.46
CA LYS A 2 13.07 12.92 -14.49
C LYS A 2 11.59 12.45 -14.54
N PHE A 3 11.24 11.46 -15.36
CA PHE A 3 9.81 11.13 -15.56
C PHE A 3 9.29 10.06 -14.58
N LEU A 4 10.01 8.95 -14.37
CA LEU A 4 9.73 8.05 -13.24
C LEU A 4 9.99 8.72 -11.88
N SER A 5 10.79 9.79 -11.81
CA SER A 5 10.98 10.52 -10.55
C SER A 5 9.74 11.25 -10.04
N ASN A 6 8.71 11.41 -10.87
CA ASN A 6 7.45 12.05 -10.47
C ASN A 6 6.42 11.06 -9.91
N PHE A 7 6.46 9.80 -10.32
CA PHE A 7 5.67 8.73 -9.71
C PHE A 7 6.61 7.81 -8.93
N ASN A 8 6.95 8.26 -7.72
CA ASN A 8 7.63 7.45 -6.74
C ASN A 8 6.59 7.01 -5.72
N ILE A 9 6.20 5.73 -5.76
CA ILE A 9 5.17 5.19 -4.88
C ILE A 9 5.52 5.37 -3.40
N GLU A 10 6.80 5.30 -3.04
CA GLU A 10 7.26 5.53 -1.67
C GLU A 10 7.09 6.99 -1.25
N LYS A 11 7.39 7.92 -2.16
CA LYS A 11 7.16 9.35 -1.94
C LYS A 11 5.68 9.67 -1.79
N ILE A 12 4.85 9.15 -2.69
CA ILE A 12 3.39 9.33 -2.64
C ILE A 12 2.82 8.72 -1.36
N ARG A 13 3.30 7.53 -0.99
CA ARG A 13 2.95 6.86 0.27
C ARG A 13 3.32 7.74 1.46
N ALA A 14 4.54 8.27 1.50
CA ALA A 14 4.99 9.18 2.55
C ALA A 14 4.23 10.53 2.57
N GLU A 15 3.70 10.98 1.42
CA GLU A 15 2.85 12.18 1.33
C GLU A 15 1.40 11.94 1.76
N LYS A 16 0.96 10.69 1.89
CA LYS A 16 -0.43 10.35 2.23
C LYS A 16 -0.54 9.68 3.60
N ILE A 17 0.28 8.67 3.84
CA ILE A 17 0.20 7.79 5.00
C ILE A 17 1.46 8.00 5.84
N ARG A 18 1.25 8.20 7.14
CA ARG A 18 2.33 8.32 8.11
C ARG A 18 2.63 6.97 8.72
N ASP A 19 1.61 6.34 9.29
CA ASP A 19 1.76 5.13 10.10
C ASP A 19 0.53 4.21 9.97
N PHE A 20 0.75 2.92 10.17
CA PHE A 20 -0.29 1.91 10.39
C PHE A 20 -0.03 1.20 11.73
N TYR A 21 -1.10 0.99 12.50
CA TYR A 21 -1.06 0.26 13.76
C TYR A 21 -2.08 -0.87 13.77
N LEU A 22 -1.68 -2.02 14.32
CA LEU A 22 -2.58 -3.03 14.86
C LEU A 22 -2.37 -3.06 16.38
N MET A 23 -3.42 -2.76 17.13
CA MET A 23 -3.37 -2.63 18.57
C MET A 23 -4.44 -3.48 19.22
N HIS A 24 -4.18 -3.94 20.43
CA HIS A 24 -5.20 -4.50 21.30
C HIS A 24 -5.84 -3.37 22.13
N TRP A 25 -7.11 -3.53 22.52
CA TRP A 25 -7.87 -2.53 23.30
C TRP A 25 -7.23 -2.11 24.64
N ASP A 26 -6.30 -2.90 25.19
CA ASP A 26 -5.55 -2.58 26.41
C ASP A 26 -4.39 -1.61 26.15
N GLY A 27 -4.22 -1.20 24.89
CA GLY A 27 -3.18 -0.30 24.44
C GLY A 27 -1.90 -0.98 23.96
N ARG A 28 -1.79 -2.31 23.99
CA ARG A 28 -0.60 -2.99 23.46
C ARG A 28 -0.58 -2.95 21.94
N THR A 29 0.54 -2.49 21.38
CA THR A 29 0.78 -2.51 19.94
C THR A 29 1.31 -3.87 19.51
N LEU A 30 0.57 -4.56 18.64
CA LEU A 30 0.97 -5.85 18.08
C LEU A 30 1.81 -5.65 16.82
N CYS A 31 1.46 -4.64 16.03
CA CYS A 31 2.16 -4.29 14.80
C CYS A 31 2.16 -2.78 14.59
N HIS A 32 3.29 -2.26 14.13
CA HIS A 32 3.47 -0.85 13.79
C HIS A 32 4.31 -0.75 12.51
N ARG A 33 3.76 -0.07 11.50
CA ARG A 33 4.45 0.23 10.24
C ARG A 33 4.56 1.74 10.06
N VAL A 34 5.80 2.23 10.01
CA VAL A 34 6.13 3.64 9.81
C VAL A 34 6.49 3.89 8.35
N TYR A 35 5.85 4.87 7.73
CA TYR A 35 6.13 5.34 6.36
C TYR A 35 6.82 6.69 6.34
N VAL A 36 6.57 7.53 7.34
CA VAL A 36 7.22 8.84 7.51
C VAL A 36 7.82 8.88 8.90
N ARG A 37 9.03 9.44 9.05
CA ARG A 37 9.61 9.67 10.38
C ARG A 37 8.70 10.61 11.19
N SER A 38 7.85 9.99 12.00
CA SER A 38 7.05 10.63 13.02
C SER A 38 7.81 10.54 14.35
N LYS A 39 7.67 11.55 15.21
CA LYS A 39 8.15 11.53 16.60
C LYS A 39 7.01 11.17 17.57
N VAL A 40 5.97 10.50 17.08
CA VAL A 40 4.86 10.09 17.96
C VAL A 40 5.39 8.98 18.87
N ASP A 41 5.26 9.20 20.17
CA ASP A 41 5.54 8.19 21.18
C ASP A 41 4.39 7.17 21.16
N ASP A 42 4.68 5.91 20.82
CA ASP A 42 3.69 4.83 20.74
C ASP A 42 2.93 4.65 22.06
N SER A 43 3.58 4.90 23.20
CA SER A 43 2.95 4.79 24.53
C SER A 43 1.94 5.91 24.77
N LEU A 44 2.27 7.12 24.31
CA LEU A 44 1.39 8.28 24.40
C LEU A 44 0.18 8.11 23.49
N LEU A 45 0.40 7.71 22.24
CA LEU A 45 -0.68 7.45 21.28
C LEU A 45 -1.62 6.36 21.81
N SER A 46 -1.05 5.26 22.29
CA SER A 46 -1.79 4.17 22.91
C SER A 46 -2.67 4.64 24.06
N GLY A 47 -2.08 5.31 25.06
CA GLY A 47 -2.84 5.80 26.21
C GLY A 47 -3.94 6.79 25.82
N PHE A 48 -3.66 7.66 24.85
CA PHE A 48 -4.64 8.61 24.32
C PHE A 48 -5.82 7.92 23.63
N LEU A 49 -5.55 6.92 22.78
CA LEU A 49 -6.58 6.17 22.08
C LEU A 49 -7.42 5.35 23.06
N THR A 50 -6.79 4.61 23.97
CA THR A 50 -7.51 3.84 25.01
C THR A 50 -8.44 4.74 25.81
N ALA A 51 -8.00 5.94 26.21
CA ALA A 51 -8.84 6.90 26.90
C ALA A 51 -10.05 7.34 26.05
N ILE A 52 -9.84 7.61 24.76
CA ILE A 52 -10.91 8.02 23.85
C ILE A 52 -11.92 6.89 23.62
N PHE A 53 -11.47 5.66 23.40
CA PHE A 53 -12.38 4.52 23.24
C PHE A 53 -13.15 4.22 24.53
N ALA A 54 -12.53 4.36 25.70
CA ALA A 54 -13.22 4.26 26.98
C ALA A 54 -14.33 5.32 27.11
N ILE A 55 -14.03 6.59 26.81
CA ILE A 55 -15.01 7.68 26.82
C ILE A 55 -16.13 7.43 25.79
N SER A 56 -15.79 6.99 24.58
CA SER A 56 -16.76 6.66 23.53
C SER A 56 -17.80 5.65 24.02
N LYS A 57 -17.34 4.62 24.74
CA LYS A 57 -18.20 3.58 25.31
C LYS A 57 -19.15 4.16 26.36
N GLU A 58 -18.66 5.03 27.25
CA GLU A 58 -19.49 5.73 28.25
C GLU A 58 -20.55 6.64 27.60
N LEU A 59 -20.20 7.26 26.47
CA LEU A 59 -21.10 8.13 25.70
C LEU A 59 -22.08 7.36 24.81
N SER A 60 -22.08 6.02 24.84
CA SER A 60 -22.87 5.16 23.92
C SER A 60 -22.62 5.48 22.44
N ILE A 61 -21.40 5.90 22.11
CA ILE A 61 -20.94 6.04 20.73
C ILE A 61 -20.40 4.68 20.32
N ASP A 62 -21.17 3.99 19.48
CA ASP A 62 -20.90 2.60 19.11
C ASP A 62 -19.56 2.43 18.37
N GLN A 63 -19.16 3.41 17.55
CA GLN A 63 -17.94 3.33 16.74
C GLN A 63 -17.32 4.70 16.44
N ILE A 64 -16.07 4.88 16.86
CA ILE A 64 -15.21 5.95 16.35
C ILE A 64 -14.63 5.45 15.03
N GLN A 65 -15.03 6.07 13.92
CA GLN A 65 -14.51 5.73 12.59
C GLN A 65 -13.34 6.61 12.17
N THR A 66 -13.30 7.85 12.66
CA THR A 66 -12.27 8.82 12.31
C THR A 66 -12.02 9.80 13.45
N MET A 67 -10.78 10.26 13.57
CA MET A 67 -10.40 11.36 14.45
C MET A 67 -9.56 12.35 13.68
N ASP A 68 -10.09 13.57 13.62
CA ASP A 68 -9.54 14.65 12.85
C ASP A 68 -8.71 15.56 13.76
N MET A 69 -7.40 15.66 13.50
CA MET A 69 -6.51 16.63 14.15
C MET A 69 -6.14 17.76 13.16
N GLN A 70 -5.21 18.62 13.56
CA GLN A 70 -4.80 19.78 12.76
C GLN A 70 -4.23 19.36 11.39
N ASP A 71 -3.13 18.59 11.38
CA ASP A 71 -2.44 18.20 10.14
C ASP A 71 -2.60 16.71 9.78
N ILE A 72 -3.21 15.94 10.68
CA ILE A 72 -3.37 14.49 10.56
C ILE A 72 -4.80 14.06 10.81
N LYS A 73 -5.10 12.86 10.33
CA LYS A 73 -6.37 12.17 10.52
C LYS A 73 -6.07 10.72 10.84
N PHE A 74 -6.69 10.22 11.91
CA PHE A 74 -6.72 8.80 12.21
C PHE A 74 -8.00 8.22 11.64
N ILE A 75 -7.87 7.08 10.96
CA ILE A 75 -8.98 6.29 10.45
C ILE A 75 -8.92 4.95 11.15
N TYR A 76 -10.07 4.46 11.62
CA TYR A 76 -10.16 3.28 12.47
C TYR A 76 -10.99 2.20 11.80
N GLU A 77 -10.61 0.95 12.06
CA GLU A 77 -11.44 -0.22 11.85
C GLU A 77 -11.32 -1.15 13.06
N ASN A 78 -12.44 -1.70 13.50
CA ASN A 78 -12.51 -2.44 14.77
C ASN A 78 -12.72 -3.93 14.51
N VAL A 79 -11.86 -4.76 15.11
CA VAL A 79 -11.94 -6.22 15.10
C VAL A 79 -11.81 -6.68 16.55
N PRO A 80 -12.85 -6.55 17.38
CA PRO A 80 -12.71 -6.76 18.82
C PRO A 80 -12.02 -8.09 19.17
N PRO A 81 -11.03 -8.10 20.08
CA PRO A 81 -10.56 -7.00 20.94
C PRO A 81 -9.46 -6.10 20.32
N TYR A 82 -9.23 -6.18 19.01
CA TYR A 82 -8.20 -5.48 18.28
C TYR A 82 -8.73 -4.26 17.51
N LEU A 83 -7.84 -3.31 17.27
CA LEU A 83 -8.08 -2.09 16.55
C LEU A 83 -7.01 -1.90 15.48
N LEU A 84 -7.44 -1.65 14.26
CA LEU A 84 -6.57 -1.24 13.16
C LEU A 84 -6.68 0.28 12.98
N ILE A 85 -5.54 0.92 12.82
CA ILE A 85 -5.45 2.38 12.76
C ILE A 85 -4.56 2.78 11.60
N LEU A 86 -5.06 3.71 10.78
CA LEU A 86 -4.27 4.36 9.75
C LEU A 86 -4.13 5.85 10.10
N ASN A 87 -2.88 6.28 10.32
CA ASN A 87 -2.54 7.69 10.48
C ASN A 87 -2.20 8.29 9.11
N VAL A 88 -3.00 9.23 8.65
CA VAL A 88 -2.87 9.84 7.32
C VAL A 88 -2.80 11.36 7.40
N ASN A 89 -2.29 12.00 6.35
CA ASN A 89 -2.39 13.45 6.22
C ASN A 89 -3.85 13.88 6.06
N LYS A 90 -4.15 15.10 6.52
CA LYS A 90 -5.52 15.61 6.65
C LYS A 90 -6.36 15.55 5.37
N ASP A 91 -5.72 15.78 4.23
CA ASP A 91 -6.31 15.82 2.89
C ASP A 91 -6.66 14.43 2.33
N VAL A 92 -6.12 13.36 2.93
CA VAL A 92 -6.45 11.99 2.53
C VAL A 92 -7.91 11.67 2.86
N SER A 93 -8.61 11.12 1.86
CA SER A 93 -10.01 10.75 2.00
C SER A 93 -10.21 9.57 2.96
N VAL A 94 -11.32 9.56 3.69
CA VAL A 94 -11.66 8.46 4.62
C VAL A 94 -11.83 7.14 3.85
N GLN A 95 -12.39 7.19 2.64
CA GLN A 95 -12.62 6.00 1.81
C GLN A 95 -11.31 5.33 1.38
N PHE A 96 -10.27 6.13 1.07
CA PHE A 96 -8.94 5.61 0.80
C PHE A 96 -8.38 4.83 1.99
N GLY A 97 -8.48 5.38 3.21
CA GLY A 97 -8.01 4.69 4.41
C GLY A 97 -8.82 3.43 4.73
N LYS A 98 -10.16 3.50 4.60
CA LYS A 98 -11.03 2.34 4.83
C LYS A 98 -10.72 1.18 3.87
N LEU A 99 -10.42 1.46 2.61
CA LEU A 99 -10.02 0.42 1.66
C LEU A 99 -8.80 -0.39 2.17
N ILE A 100 -7.80 0.30 2.72
CA ILE A 100 -6.60 -0.33 3.26
C ILE A 100 -6.95 -1.11 4.53
N LEU A 101 -7.66 -0.49 5.47
CA LEU A 101 -8.02 -1.10 6.75
C LEU A 101 -8.90 -2.34 6.59
N THR A 102 -9.87 -2.33 5.66
CA THR A 102 -10.70 -3.50 5.38
C THR A 102 -9.90 -4.67 4.82
N LYS A 103 -8.92 -4.42 3.93
CA LYS A 103 -8.02 -5.48 3.43
C LYS A 103 -7.14 -6.04 4.56
N ALA A 104 -6.57 -5.14 5.37
CA ALA A 104 -5.73 -5.51 6.51
C ALA A 104 -6.51 -6.32 7.57
N MET A 105 -7.75 -5.92 7.86
CA MET A 105 -8.65 -6.61 8.77
C MET A 105 -8.91 -8.04 8.32
N LYS A 106 -9.37 -8.24 7.09
CA LYS A 106 -9.65 -9.57 6.55
C LYS A 106 -8.42 -10.47 6.61
N TYR A 107 -7.27 -9.93 6.23
CA TYR A 107 -6.01 -10.67 6.28
C TYR A 107 -5.62 -11.05 7.72
N PHE A 108 -5.81 -10.13 8.67
CA PHE A 108 -5.57 -10.41 10.08
C PHE A 108 -6.53 -11.47 10.64
N GLU A 109 -7.82 -11.41 10.31
CA GLU A 109 -8.81 -12.42 10.71
C GLU A 109 -8.44 -13.81 10.16
N GLU A 110 -8.07 -13.90 8.88
CA GLU A 110 -7.61 -15.15 8.25
C GLU A 110 -6.38 -15.75 8.95
N ILE A 111 -5.41 -14.91 9.32
CA ILE A 111 -4.25 -15.34 10.10
C ILE A 111 -4.71 -15.82 11.47
N TYR A 112 -5.45 -14.97 12.19
CA TYR A 112 -5.85 -15.19 13.57
C TYR A 112 -6.66 -16.48 13.73
N ASP A 113 -7.59 -16.76 12.82
CA ASP A 113 -8.38 -17.99 12.81
C ASP A 113 -7.52 -19.25 12.64
N GLY A 114 -6.40 -19.15 11.92
CA GLY A 114 -5.43 -20.22 11.75
C GLY A 114 -4.50 -20.46 12.94
N LEU A 115 -4.48 -19.56 13.93
CA LEU A 115 -3.61 -19.68 15.11
C LEU A 115 -4.22 -20.61 16.17
N ASN A 116 -3.34 -21.24 16.95
CA ASN A 116 -3.76 -22.02 18.11
C ASN A 116 -4.13 -21.11 19.29
N GLU A 117 -4.90 -21.64 20.25
CA GLU A 117 -5.41 -20.87 21.40
C GLU A 117 -4.32 -20.32 22.34
N LYS A 118 -3.14 -20.96 22.38
CA LYS A 118 -2.00 -20.48 23.16
C LYS A 118 -1.48 -19.15 22.59
N VAL A 119 -1.30 -19.09 21.28
CA VAL A 119 -0.85 -17.86 20.60
C VAL A 119 -1.91 -16.76 20.67
N LYS A 120 -3.20 -17.12 20.52
CA LYS A 120 -4.31 -16.14 20.61
C LYS A 120 -4.43 -15.49 21.99
N SER A 121 -4.12 -16.22 23.06
CA SER A 121 -4.25 -15.73 24.43
C SER A 121 -3.02 -14.98 24.96
N ASP A 122 -1.86 -15.15 24.34
CA ASP A 122 -0.64 -14.40 24.66
C ASP A 122 -0.32 -13.36 23.57
N LEU A 123 -0.59 -12.09 23.88
CA LEU A 123 -0.35 -10.97 22.97
C LEU A 123 1.12 -10.83 22.52
N ASN A 124 2.08 -11.30 23.33
CA ASN A 124 3.48 -11.29 22.92
C ASN A 124 3.75 -12.38 21.87
N GLU A 125 3.21 -13.58 22.07
CA GLU A 125 3.32 -14.66 21.07
C GLU A 125 2.63 -14.27 19.77
N LEU A 126 1.43 -13.66 19.85
CA LEU A 126 0.73 -13.14 18.69
C LEU A 126 1.56 -12.08 17.94
N ALA A 127 2.18 -11.13 18.65
CA ALA A 127 3.02 -10.11 18.05
C ALA A 127 4.25 -10.72 17.34
N GLU A 128 4.88 -11.75 17.91
CA GLU A 128 6.01 -12.45 17.29
C GLU A 128 5.58 -13.27 16.07
N GLU A 129 4.40 -13.89 16.10
CA GLU A 129 3.84 -14.61 14.95
C GLU A 129 3.58 -13.65 13.77
N LEU A 130 2.97 -12.50 14.04
CA LEU A 130 2.73 -11.46 13.03
C LEU A 130 4.04 -10.93 12.39
N LYS A 131 5.12 -10.85 13.16
CA LYS A 131 6.45 -10.53 12.62
C LYS A 131 6.99 -11.65 11.74
N THR A 132 6.84 -12.90 12.17
CA THR A 132 7.33 -14.09 11.47
C THR A 132 6.71 -14.24 10.08
N ILE A 133 5.39 -14.03 9.98
CA ILE A 133 4.67 -14.04 8.70
C ILE A 133 4.84 -12.74 7.89
N ASN A 134 5.61 -11.79 8.40
CA ASN A 134 5.89 -10.49 7.78
C ASN A 134 4.61 -9.70 7.44
N PHE A 135 3.71 -9.57 8.42
CA PHE A 135 2.44 -8.86 8.28
C PHE A 135 2.62 -7.44 7.69
N ASN A 136 3.67 -6.72 8.11
CA ASN A 136 4.01 -5.40 7.61
C ASN A 136 4.24 -5.35 6.09
N SER A 137 4.84 -6.38 5.51
CA SER A 137 5.02 -6.44 4.06
C SER A 137 3.69 -6.58 3.32
N GLN A 138 2.68 -7.19 3.93
CA GLN A 138 1.34 -7.23 3.32
C GLN A 138 0.61 -5.90 3.46
N ILE A 139 0.77 -5.21 4.59
CA ILE A 139 0.24 -3.84 4.73
C ILE A 139 0.82 -2.92 3.66
N ASP A 140 2.13 -3.01 3.39
CA ASP A 140 2.76 -2.25 2.31
C ASP A 140 2.12 -2.52 0.94
N LYS A 141 1.77 -3.77 0.64
CA LYS A 141 1.07 -4.14 -0.59
C LYS A 141 -0.33 -3.53 -0.65
N PHE A 142 -1.11 -3.62 0.43
CA PHE A 142 -2.45 -3.05 0.48
C PHE A 142 -2.45 -1.52 0.30
N VAL A 143 -1.48 -0.85 0.92
CA VAL A 143 -1.24 0.59 0.76
C VAL A 143 -0.89 0.93 -0.69
N ASN A 144 0.07 0.21 -1.27
CA ASN A 144 0.51 0.44 -2.64
C ASN A 144 -0.64 0.21 -3.63
N ASP A 145 -1.45 -0.82 -3.43
CA ASP A 145 -2.64 -1.07 -4.22
C ASP A 145 -3.65 0.07 -4.15
N ALA A 146 -3.94 0.58 -2.96
CA ALA A 146 -4.86 1.70 -2.77
C ALA A 146 -4.34 2.97 -3.46
N ILE A 147 -3.04 3.25 -3.35
CA ILE A 147 -2.38 4.36 -4.06
C ILE A 147 -2.52 4.17 -5.57
N MET A 148 -2.24 2.97 -6.07
CA MET A 148 -2.35 2.65 -7.49
C MET A 148 -3.78 2.83 -8.01
N GLU A 149 -4.79 2.37 -7.26
CA GLU A 149 -6.20 2.56 -7.61
C GLU A 149 -6.61 4.06 -7.62
N GLU A 150 -6.11 4.85 -6.66
CA GLU A 150 -6.42 6.28 -6.58
C GLU A 150 -5.77 7.10 -7.70
N TYR A 151 -4.48 6.85 -7.99
CA TYR A 151 -3.71 7.57 -9.02
C TYR A 151 -4.07 7.08 -10.42
N PHE A 152 -4.14 5.77 -10.60
CA PHE A 152 -4.41 5.10 -11.86
C PHE A 152 -5.82 4.53 -11.88
N LYS A 153 -6.80 5.41 -11.63
CA LYS A 153 -8.26 5.15 -11.75
C LYS A 153 -8.65 4.31 -12.96
N THR A 154 -7.85 4.38 -14.02
CA THR A 154 -7.91 3.46 -15.16
C THR A 154 -6.55 2.83 -15.43
N PRO A 155 -6.49 1.52 -15.75
CA PRO A 155 -5.26 0.84 -16.17
C PRO A 155 -4.58 1.51 -17.37
N LEU A 156 -5.34 2.25 -18.18
CA LEU A 156 -4.83 3.07 -19.27
C LEU A 156 -3.77 4.07 -18.80
N LYS A 157 -3.98 4.75 -17.67
CA LYS A 157 -3.00 5.73 -17.16
C LYS A 157 -1.66 5.09 -16.77
N ILE A 158 -1.65 3.81 -16.41
CA ILE A 158 -0.42 3.06 -16.15
C ILE A 158 0.36 2.92 -17.46
N VAL A 159 -0.32 2.48 -18.52
CA VAL A 159 0.27 2.37 -19.87
C VAL A 159 0.80 3.72 -20.33
N ASP A 160 0.02 4.79 -20.18
CA ASP A 160 0.42 6.16 -20.54
C ASP A 160 1.68 6.61 -19.80
N THR A 161 1.81 6.25 -18.52
CA THR A 161 2.95 6.60 -17.68
C THR A 161 4.20 5.80 -18.08
N ILE A 162 4.07 4.50 -18.33
CA ILE A 162 5.17 3.67 -18.81
C ILE A 162 5.63 4.15 -20.20
N GLU A 163 4.70 4.45 -21.10
CA GLU A 163 5.00 4.99 -22.43
C GLU A 163 5.77 6.30 -22.32
N THR A 164 5.28 7.24 -21.50
CA THR A 164 5.95 8.54 -21.31
C THR A 164 7.35 8.36 -20.73
N TYR A 165 7.53 7.42 -19.80
CA TYR A 165 8.85 7.10 -19.27
C TYR A 165 9.79 6.56 -20.35
N LEU A 166 9.36 5.56 -21.12
CA LEU A 166 10.18 4.97 -22.17
C LEU A 166 10.49 5.98 -23.28
N ILE A 167 9.54 6.84 -23.65
CA ILE A 167 9.78 7.95 -24.59
C ILE A 167 10.83 8.92 -24.02
N SER A 168 10.79 9.20 -22.71
CA SER A 168 11.79 10.09 -22.09
C SER A 168 13.21 9.52 -22.08
N LEU A 169 13.36 8.20 -22.16
CA LEU A 169 14.65 7.52 -22.22
C LEU A 169 15.13 7.26 -23.65
N PHE A 170 14.22 6.92 -24.55
CA PHE A 170 14.54 6.35 -25.86
C PHE A 170 13.87 7.09 -27.04
N GLY A 171 13.15 8.18 -26.79
CA GLY A 171 12.41 8.93 -27.81
C GLY A 171 11.33 8.08 -28.47
N SER A 172 11.21 8.17 -29.80
CA SER A 172 10.23 7.39 -30.57
C SER A 172 10.37 5.87 -30.41
N MET A 173 11.57 5.37 -30.12
CA MET A 173 11.80 3.95 -29.86
C MET A 173 11.02 3.47 -28.63
N GLY A 174 10.91 4.31 -27.60
CA GLY A 174 10.13 3.99 -26.40
C GLY A 174 8.65 3.76 -26.69
N LYS A 175 8.10 4.55 -27.64
CA LYS A 175 6.72 4.39 -28.12
C LYS A 175 6.53 3.05 -28.84
N THR A 176 7.43 2.74 -29.78
CA THR A 176 7.39 1.47 -30.53
C THR A 176 7.48 0.26 -29.60
N ILE A 177 8.34 0.32 -28.58
CA ILE A 177 8.45 -0.75 -27.58
C ILE A 177 7.11 -1.02 -26.88
N ILE A 178 6.36 0.03 -26.50
CA ILE A 178 5.04 -0.14 -25.88
C ILE A 178 4.01 -0.69 -26.85
N GLU A 179 3.93 -0.14 -28.05
CA GLU A 179 2.98 -0.60 -29.07
C GLU A 179 3.19 -2.08 -29.39
N ASP A 180 4.44 -2.49 -29.59
CA ASP A 180 4.82 -3.89 -29.84
C ASP A 180 4.52 -4.77 -28.61
N SER A 181 4.82 -4.30 -27.40
CA SER A 181 4.59 -5.07 -26.17
C SER A 181 3.10 -5.28 -25.88
N LEU A 182 2.26 -4.29 -26.19
CA LEU A 182 0.80 -4.38 -26.09
C LEU A 182 0.21 -5.31 -27.16
N SER A 183 0.73 -5.27 -28.39
CA SER A 183 0.29 -6.18 -29.44
C SER A 183 0.56 -7.65 -29.07
N LYS A 184 1.69 -7.94 -28.42
CA LYS A 184 2.06 -9.29 -27.95
C LYS A 184 1.11 -9.86 -26.89
N ILE A 185 0.56 -9.02 -26.02
CA ILE A 185 -0.45 -9.48 -25.03
C ILE A 185 -1.85 -9.59 -25.64
N HIS A 186 -2.01 -9.37 -26.95
CA HIS A 186 -3.30 -9.35 -27.66
C HIS A 186 -4.34 -8.44 -26.99
N LYS A 187 -3.88 -7.36 -26.32
CA LYS A 187 -4.75 -6.36 -25.69
C LYS A 187 -4.63 -5.06 -26.45
N LEU A 188 -5.79 -4.47 -26.79
CA LEU A 188 -5.84 -3.07 -27.17
C LEU A 188 -5.56 -2.22 -25.93
N ARG A 189 -4.86 -1.10 -26.10
CA ARG A 189 -4.59 -0.12 -25.04
C ARG A 189 -5.86 0.28 -24.27
N ALA A 190 -6.96 0.49 -24.98
CA ALA A 190 -8.27 0.81 -24.40
C ALA A 190 -8.87 -0.33 -23.55
N ASN A 191 -8.44 -1.57 -23.77
CA ASN A 191 -8.92 -2.79 -23.09
C ASN A 191 -7.86 -3.37 -22.14
N PHE A 192 -6.80 -2.62 -21.84
CA PHE A 192 -5.76 -3.04 -20.93
C PHE A 192 -6.33 -3.19 -19.51
N LYS A 193 -5.97 -4.26 -18.82
CA LYS A 193 -6.37 -4.52 -17.42
C LYS A 193 -5.13 -4.61 -16.53
N LYS A 194 -5.26 -4.17 -15.27
CA LYS A 194 -4.17 -4.14 -14.26
C LYS A 194 -3.46 -5.49 -14.11
N GLU A 195 -4.20 -6.60 -14.15
CA GLU A 195 -3.67 -7.98 -14.09
C GLU A 195 -2.63 -8.31 -15.19
N ASN A 196 -2.52 -7.51 -16.25
CA ASN A 196 -1.56 -7.73 -17.33
C ASN A 196 -0.27 -6.90 -17.21
N ILE A 197 -0.07 -6.15 -16.12
CA ILE A 197 1.12 -5.28 -15.97
C ILE A 197 2.40 -6.10 -15.98
N ASP A 198 2.47 -7.22 -15.26
CA ASP A 198 3.67 -8.08 -15.24
C ASP A 198 4.03 -8.63 -16.61
N GLN A 199 3.02 -9.06 -17.36
CA GLN A 199 3.21 -9.54 -18.71
C GLN A 199 3.67 -8.40 -19.63
N LEU A 200 3.10 -7.20 -19.49
CA LEU A 200 3.51 -6.01 -20.23
C LEU A 200 4.98 -5.67 -19.94
N VAL A 201 5.39 -5.61 -18.67
CA VAL A 201 6.76 -5.28 -18.28
C VAL A 201 7.75 -6.35 -18.77
N SER A 202 7.35 -7.62 -18.75
CA SER A 202 8.19 -8.71 -19.29
C SER A 202 8.36 -8.62 -20.80
N ASN A 203 7.30 -8.25 -21.54
CA ASN A 203 7.41 -7.99 -22.98
C ASN A 203 8.31 -6.78 -23.28
N ILE A 204 8.23 -5.72 -22.47
CA ILE A 204 9.11 -4.55 -22.57
C ILE A 204 10.57 -4.96 -22.37
N GLU A 205 10.88 -5.83 -21.39
CA GLU A 205 12.24 -6.31 -21.13
C GLU A 205 12.80 -7.06 -22.34
N GLU A 206 12.02 -7.95 -22.93
CA GLU A 206 12.41 -8.68 -24.14
C GLU A 206 12.69 -7.72 -25.31
N MET A 207 11.85 -6.70 -25.49
CA MET A 207 12.00 -5.71 -26.56
C MET A 207 13.21 -4.79 -26.33
N LEU A 208 13.43 -4.34 -25.09
CA LEU A 208 14.61 -3.57 -24.72
C LEU A 208 15.89 -4.39 -24.87
N GLY A 209 15.89 -5.66 -24.47
CA GLY A 209 17.06 -6.55 -24.58
C GLY A 209 17.52 -6.80 -26.02
N LYS A 210 16.69 -6.50 -27.03
CA LYS A 210 17.07 -6.51 -28.46
C LYS A 210 17.69 -5.20 -28.94
N LYS A 211 17.58 -4.12 -28.16
CA LYS A 211 18.00 -2.75 -28.53
C LYS A 211 19.13 -2.21 -27.66
N ILE A 212 19.21 -2.64 -26.40
CA ILE A 212 20.21 -2.23 -25.42
C ILE A 212 20.79 -3.46 -24.70
N SER A 213 21.77 -3.26 -23.80
CA SER A 213 22.33 -4.38 -23.05
C SER A 213 21.29 -5.04 -22.14
N ARG A 214 21.40 -6.36 -21.94
CA ARG A 214 20.48 -7.10 -21.06
C ARG A 214 20.48 -6.56 -19.63
N SER A 215 21.64 -6.13 -19.11
CA SER A 215 21.72 -5.56 -17.77
C SER A 215 20.94 -4.24 -17.66
N GLN A 216 21.06 -3.35 -18.67
CA GLN A 216 20.30 -2.10 -18.69
C GLN A 216 18.80 -2.34 -18.86
N ALA A 217 18.41 -3.26 -19.75
CA ALA A 217 17.01 -3.63 -19.93
C ALA A 217 16.40 -4.14 -18.62
N SER A 218 17.11 -5.05 -17.94
CA SER A 218 16.67 -5.62 -16.67
C SER A 218 16.58 -4.59 -15.56
N MET A 219 17.55 -3.67 -15.44
CA MET A 219 17.47 -2.56 -14.47
C MET A 219 16.24 -1.67 -14.71
N ILE A 220 15.94 -1.33 -15.96
CA ILE A 220 14.80 -0.47 -16.30
C ILE A 220 13.48 -1.20 -16.02
N THR A 221 13.35 -2.47 -16.40
CA THR A 221 12.12 -3.22 -16.16
C THR A 221 11.95 -3.61 -14.70
N GLN A 222 13.03 -3.80 -13.95
CA GLN A 222 12.98 -3.96 -12.50
C GLN A 222 12.38 -2.71 -11.83
N GLN A 223 12.81 -1.51 -12.22
CA GLN A 223 12.20 -0.26 -11.74
C GLN A 223 10.71 -0.18 -12.08
N LEU A 224 10.33 -0.58 -13.31
CA LEU A 224 8.92 -0.62 -13.71
C LEU A 224 8.12 -1.63 -12.87
N ARG A 225 8.68 -2.80 -12.58
CA ARG A 225 8.05 -3.79 -11.70
C ARG A 225 7.88 -3.22 -10.29
N GLU A 226 8.94 -2.69 -9.70
CA GLU A 226 8.87 -2.06 -8.37
C GLU A 226 7.84 -0.92 -8.30
N THR A 227 7.62 -0.23 -9.41
CA THR A 227 6.67 0.89 -9.50
C THR A 227 5.22 0.45 -9.74
N PHE A 228 4.99 -0.56 -10.58
CA PHE A 228 3.65 -0.87 -11.11
C PHE A 228 3.19 -2.32 -10.89
N SER A 229 4.11 -3.23 -10.59
CA SER A 229 3.88 -4.65 -10.38
C SER A 229 4.09 -5.03 -8.92
N GLN A 230 3.00 -5.28 -8.19
CA GLN A 230 3.02 -6.01 -6.91
C GLN A 230 1.81 -6.93 -6.84
#